data_AF-A0A0G4MJY4-F1
#
_entry.id   AF-A0A0G4MJY4-F1
#
_cell.length_a   1.000
_cell.length_b   1.000
_cell.length_c   1.000
_cell.angle_alpha   90.00
_cell.angle_beta   90.00
_cell.angle_gamma   90.00
#
_symmetry.space_group_name_H-M   'P 1'
#
loop_
_entity.id
_entity.type
_entity.pdbx_description
1 polymer ?
#
loop_
_entity_poly.entity_id
_entity_poly.type
_entity_poly.pdbx_seq_one_letter_code
_entity_poly.pdbx_strand_id
1 'polypeptide(L)'
;MGGGRQVKSKSSYPTLAQRPVGQHISKIYKDRIKVFYSTGQYEKQNLLSLMNEAVASGEPSVKLSTWAAPDLERTPWREAVKNKFTKTK
;
A
#
# COMPACT_ATOMS: atom_id res chain seq x y z
N MET A 1 -59.69 -26.92 1.69
CA MET A 1 -58.51 -27.74 1.33
C MET A 1 -57.62 -26.89 0.46
N GLY A 2 -56.53 -26.39 1.03
CA GLY A 2 -55.66 -25.39 0.42
C GLY A 2 -54.74 -25.96 -0.66
N GLY A 3 -54.37 -25.09 -1.59
CA GLY A 3 -53.45 -25.40 -2.69
C GLY A 3 -52.88 -24.12 -3.29
N GLY A 4 -52.44 -23.18 -2.45
CA GLY A 4 -51.76 -21.97 -2.90
C GLY A 4 -50.44 -22.35 -3.58
N ARG A 5 -50.38 -22.21 -4.91
CA ARG A 5 -49.14 -22.36 -5.69
C ARG A 5 -48.21 -21.23 -5.24
N GLN A 6 -47.23 -21.55 -4.39
CA GLN A 6 -46.14 -20.65 -4.04
C GLN A 6 -45.41 -20.26 -5.33
N VAL A 7 -45.52 -19.00 -5.74
CA VAL A 7 -44.73 -18.43 -6.83
C VAL A 7 -43.29 -18.41 -6.33
N LYS A 8 -42.51 -19.44 -6.70
CA LYS A 8 -41.07 -19.46 -6.40
C LYS A 8 -40.46 -18.19 -6.99
N SER A 9 -39.88 -17.34 -6.13
CA SER A 9 -39.09 -16.19 -6.55
C SER A 9 -38.08 -16.65 -7.61
N LYS A 10 -37.96 -15.91 -8.73
CA LYS A 10 -36.98 -16.23 -9.77
C LYS A 10 -35.60 -16.34 -9.12
N SER A 11 -35.02 -17.54 -9.14
CA SER A 11 -33.68 -17.79 -8.61
C SER A 11 -32.66 -17.05 -9.47
N SER A 12 -31.68 -16.40 -8.84
CA SER A 12 -30.51 -15.84 -9.53
C SER A 12 -29.51 -16.92 -9.95
N TYR A 13 -29.67 -18.14 -9.45
CA TYR A 13 -28.80 -19.25 -9.78
C TYR A 13 -29.11 -19.78 -11.19
N PRO A 14 -28.12 -19.84 -12.10
CA PRO A 14 -28.35 -20.27 -13.47
C PRO A 14 -28.69 -21.76 -13.54
N THR A 15 -29.57 -22.13 -14.48
CA THR A 15 -29.95 -23.54 -14.71
C THR A 15 -28.82 -24.34 -15.36
N LEU A 16 -28.00 -23.69 -16.18
CA LEU A 16 -26.85 -24.30 -16.84
C LEU A 16 -25.59 -23.50 -16.48
N ALA A 17 -24.50 -24.20 -16.15
CA ALA A 17 -23.22 -23.57 -15.95
C ALA A 17 -22.67 -23.09 -17.30
N GLN A 18 -22.24 -21.82 -17.37
CA GLN A 18 -21.66 -21.27 -18.60
C GLN A 18 -20.31 -21.92 -18.95
N ARG A 19 -19.55 -22.34 -17.93
CA ARG A 19 -18.22 -22.94 -18.05
C ARG A 19 -17.81 -23.68 -16.77
N PRO A 20 -16.88 -24.65 -16.84
CA PRO A 20 -16.31 -25.25 -15.66
C PRO A 20 -15.49 -24.24 -14.83
N VAL A 21 -15.44 -24.45 -13.51
CA VAL A 21 -14.63 -23.67 -12.57
C VAL A 21 -13.75 -24.64 -11.79
N GLY A 22 -12.43 -24.51 -11.92
CA GLY A 22 -11.47 -25.36 -11.23
C GLY A 22 -11.25 -24.95 -9.77
N GLN A 23 -10.79 -25.90 -8.96
CA GLN A 23 -10.40 -25.63 -7.57
C GLN A 23 -9.14 -24.75 -7.53
N HIS A 24 -9.09 -23.83 -6.56
CA HIS A 24 -7.90 -23.01 -6.33
C HIS A 24 -6.75 -23.83 -5.75
N ILE A 25 -5.58 -23.77 -6.40
CA ILE A 25 -4.34 -24.38 -5.90
C ILE A 25 -3.81 -23.54 -4.74
N SER A 26 -3.93 -24.04 -3.51
CA SER A 26 -3.68 -23.29 -2.27
C SER A 26 -2.37 -22.51 -2.26
N LYS A 27 -1.26 -23.13 -2.69
CA LYS A 27 0.06 -22.48 -2.70
C LYS A 27 0.09 -21.29 -3.65
N ILE A 28 -0.35 -21.48 -4.90
CA ILE A 28 -0.34 -20.43 -5.93
C ILE A 28 -1.15 -19.21 -5.48
N TYR A 29 -2.35 -19.42 -4.93
CA TYR A 29 -3.19 -18.31 -4.52
C TYR A 29 -2.66 -17.58 -3.28
N LYS A 30 -2.04 -18.30 -2.34
CA LYS A 30 -1.37 -17.68 -1.18
C LYS A 30 -0.15 -16.86 -1.61
N ASP A 31 0.69 -17.41 -2.47
CA ASP A 31 1.90 -16.73 -2.94
C ASP A 31 1.54 -15.47 -3.75
N ARG A 32 0.46 -15.50 -4.55
CA ARG A 32 -0.05 -14.31 -5.26
C ARG A 32 -0.48 -13.19 -4.33
N ILE A 33 -1.14 -13.50 -3.21
CA ILE A 33 -1.53 -12.48 -2.22
C ILE A 33 -0.29 -11.85 -1.59
N LYS A 34 0.76 -12.63 -1.32
CA LYS A 34 2.01 -12.11 -0.77
C LYS A 34 2.65 -11.08 -1.70
N VAL A 35 2.66 -11.34 -3.00
CA VAL A 35 3.22 -10.42 -4.02
C VAL A 35 2.54 -9.05 -4.00
N PHE A 36 1.25 -8.99 -3.64
CA PHE A 36 0.52 -7.73 -3.55
C PHE A 36 1.09 -6.80 -2.46
N TYR A 37 1.56 -7.35 -1.34
CA TYR A 37 2.09 -6.56 -0.20
C TYR A 37 3.62 -6.54 -0.13
N SER A 38 4.31 -7.40 -0.85
CA SER A 38 5.77 -7.47 -0.82
C SER A 38 6.40 -6.32 -1.59
N THR A 39 7.54 -5.83 -1.11
CA THR A 39 8.43 -4.97 -1.89
C THR A 39 9.05 -5.74 -3.05
N GLY A 40 9.50 -5.03 -4.09
CA GLY A 40 10.19 -5.62 -5.24
C GLY A 40 9.58 -5.27 -6.60
N GLN A 41 9.64 -6.21 -7.55
CA GLN A 41 9.40 -5.94 -8.97
C GLN A 41 8.04 -5.30 -9.28
N TYR A 42 6.99 -5.70 -8.55
CA TYR A 42 5.61 -5.23 -8.79
C TYR A 42 5.14 -4.15 -7.82
N GLU A 43 6.00 -3.73 -6.89
CA GLU A 43 5.66 -2.76 -5.85
C GLU A 43 5.18 -1.43 -6.42
N LYS A 44 5.77 -0.99 -7.55
CA LYS A 44 5.42 0.30 -8.19
C LYS A 44 4.27 0.20 -9.20
N GLN A 45 3.79 -1.01 -9.50
CA GLN A 45 2.85 -1.28 -10.59
C GLN A 45 1.51 -1.85 -10.08
N ASN A 46 1.32 -1.98 -8.78
CA ASN A 46 0.11 -2.55 -8.17
C ASN A 46 -0.83 -1.45 -7.65
N LEU A 47 -2.02 -1.82 -7.17
CA LEU A 47 -2.98 -0.85 -6.62
C LEU A 47 -2.46 -0.10 -5.40
N LEU A 48 -1.56 -0.70 -4.61
CA LEU A 48 -0.98 -0.05 -3.43
C LEU A 48 -0.05 1.11 -3.81
N SER A 49 0.62 1.04 -4.97
CA SER A 49 1.45 2.14 -5.46
C SER A 49 0.64 3.40 -5.77
N LEU A 50 -0.65 3.26 -6.04
CA LEU A 50 -1.57 4.36 -6.32
C LEU A 50 -2.21 4.95 -5.06
N MET A 51 -2.04 4.34 -3.88
CA MET A 51 -2.66 4.86 -2.65
C MET A 51 -2.06 6.20 -2.20
N ASN A 52 -0.80 6.46 -2.55
CA ASN A 52 -0.06 7.62 -2.12
C ASN A 52 0.30 8.49 -3.33
N GLU A 53 -0.68 9.19 -3.86
CA GLU A 53 -0.47 10.15 -4.94
C GLU A 53 0.21 11.42 -4.41
N ALA A 54 1.17 11.97 -5.16
CA ALA A 54 1.88 13.21 -4.86
C ALA A 54 2.71 13.23 -3.55
N VAL A 55 3.17 12.08 -3.06
CA VAL A 55 4.20 12.06 -2.01
C VAL A 55 5.48 12.68 -2.57
N ALA A 56 5.89 13.81 -1.98
CA ALA A 56 7.13 14.47 -2.33
C ALA A 56 8.21 14.13 -1.30
N SER A 57 9.37 13.68 -1.79
CA SER A 57 10.54 13.39 -0.98
C SER A 57 11.76 14.07 -1.57
N GLY A 58 12.60 14.66 -0.72
CA GLY A 58 13.81 15.36 -1.15
C GLY A 58 13.53 16.68 -1.87
N GLU A 59 14.58 17.30 -2.41
CA GLU A 59 14.46 18.59 -3.08
C GLU A 59 13.70 18.50 -4.42
N PRO A 60 12.91 19.52 -4.80
CA PRO A 60 12.78 20.84 -4.16
C PRO A 60 11.85 20.89 -2.96
N SER A 61 11.04 19.86 -2.74
CA SER A 61 9.94 19.87 -1.76
C SER A 61 10.41 19.77 -0.31
N VAL A 62 11.52 19.08 -0.05
CA VAL A 62 12.12 18.91 1.28
C VAL A 62 13.62 19.22 1.22
N LYS A 63 14.05 20.27 1.93
CA LYS A 63 15.45 20.69 2.03
C LYS A 63 15.98 20.37 3.42
N LEU A 64 16.97 19.47 3.49
CA LEU A 64 17.63 19.09 4.73
C LEU A 64 19.02 19.72 4.76
N SER A 65 19.40 20.24 5.93
CA SER A 65 20.70 20.82 6.19
C SER A 65 21.18 20.41 7.57
N THR A 66 22.45 20.07 7.68
CA THR A 66 23.04 19.49 8.89
C THR A 66 24.15 20.36 9.43
N TRP A 67 24.29 20.37 10.74
CA TRP A 67 25.44 20.89 11.45
C TRP A 67 25.87 19.83 12.47
N ALA A 68 27.15 19.47 12.46
CA ALA A 68 27.71 18.55 13.43
C ALA A 68 28.12 19.34 14.67
N ALA A 69 27.57 18.98 15.83
CA ALA A 69 27.97 19.57 17.10
C ALA A 69 29.44 19.22 17.38
N PRO A 70 30.28 20.21 17.77
CA PRO A 70 31.65 19.94 18.15
C PRO A 70 31.71 19.10 19.43
N ASP A 71 32.78 18.33 19.59
CA ASP A 71 33.16 17.66 20.83
C ASP A 71 32.09 16.76 21.47
N LEU A 72 31.18 16.23 20.66
CA LEU A 72 30.06 15.37 21.10
C LEU A 72 29.13 16.05 22.12
N GLU A 73 29.16 17.38 22.19
CA GLU A 73 28.37 18.13 23.16
C GLU A 73 26.89 18.15 22.78
N ARG A 74 26.04 18.06 23.79
CA ARG A 74 24.58 18.24 23.64
C ARG A 74 24.23 19.71 23.87
N THR A 75 24.50 20.53 22.86
CA THR A 75 24.32 21.98 22.90
C THR A 75 22.84 22.36 23.12
N PRO A 76 22.52 23.39 23.93
CA PRO A 76 21.17 23.90 24.04
C PRO A 76 20.66 24.47 22.71
N TRP A 77 19.34 24.42 22.51
CA TRP A 77 18.69 24.86 21.26
C TRP A 77 19.14 26.24 20.76
N ARG A 78 19.25 27.23 21.68
CA ARG A 78 19.62 28.62 21.35
C ARG A 78 21.00 28.74 20.71
N GLU A 79 21.91 27.83 21.01
CA GLU A 79 23.25 27.80 20.43
C GLU A 79 23.26 27.00 19.13
N ALA A 80 22.57 25.85 19.11
CA ALA A 80 22.49 24.99 17.94
C ALA A 80 21.98 25.72 16.68
N VAL A 81 20.94 26.56 16.80
CA VAL A 81 20.33 27.26 15.65
C VAL A 81 21.16 28.42 15.09
N LYS A 82 22.19 28.89 15.81
CA LYS A 82 23.05 29.99 15.35
C LYS A 82 24.16 29.54 14.39
N ASN A 83 24.36 28.23 14.29
CA ASN A 83 25.43 27.66 13.49
C ASN A 83 25.12 27.70 12.00
N LYS A 84 26.16 27.52 11.18
CA LYS A 84 26.03 27.39 9.74
C LYS A 84 25.72 25.93 9.38
N PHE A 85 24.53 25.69 8.84
CA PHE A 85 24.10 24.39 8.38
C PHE A 85 24.52 24.19 6.92
N THR A 86 25.10 23.03 6.62
CA THR A 86 25.48 22.64 5.26
C THR A 86 24.43 21.71 4.68
N LYS A 87 24.18 21.81 3.37
CA LYS A 87 23.22 20.95 2.69
C LYS A 87 23.69 19.49 2.76
N THR A 88 22.77 18.59 3.10
CA THR A 88 23.04 17.16 3.15
C THR A 88 23.10 16.59 1.74
N LYS A 89 24.05 15.66 1.49
CA LYS A 89 24.18 14.94 0.21
C LYS A 89 23.12 13.86 0.07
#